data_AF-A0A2X2WSC6-F1
#
_entry.id   AF-A0A2X2WSC6-F1
#
_cell.length_a   1.000
_cell.length_b   1.000
_cell.length_c   1.000
_cell.angle_alpha   90.00
_cell.angle_beta   90.00
_cell.angle_gamma   90.00
#
_symmetry.space_group_name_H-M   'P 1'
#
loop_
_entity.id
_entity.type
_entity.pdbx_description
1 polymer ?
#
loop_
_entity_poly.entity_id
_entity_poly.type
_entity_poly.pdbx_seq_one_letter_code
_entity_poly.pdbx_strand_id
1 'polypeptide(L)'
;MKELIELIQQNKLAEFKQALKELEELQIHEYLYEILDNNPVEINEESFSPYGYQIEFLEGLQLYKALEKSEIGSDHLKQYSNLLVHLAFFMSSHVQNLAHEAMSKNTYLTDLGHIYRFRIYPEIREGIQELIDSLKHRSGEEKAIANLAAAKAKVSNSIDNILEKYQIGEDMLQFAEAFEKVGETETTIKIHQGIMNDFECESVKLSSGIIPEMTHVDDRPETEIEIFNKAKINFERLTGQQVQEPNRIHVKESRQAEKMTASAVETPQPHNESIHSPQSDRHLSKPSGLLDKVKRFFGKN
;
A
#
# COMPACT_ATOMS: atom_id res chain seq x y z
N MET A 1 21.20 -11.74 -15.66
CA MET A 1 19.79 -12.18 -15.65
C MET A 1 19.33 -13.11 -16.79
N LYS A 2 19.33 -12.72 -18.08
CA LYS A 2 18.73 -13.55 -19.16
C LYS A 2 19.29 -14.99 -19.24
N GLU A 3 20.60 -15.11 -19.12
CA GLU A 3 21.30 -16.41 -19.12
C GLU A 3 20.86 -17.32 -17.96
N LEU A 4 20.75 -16.78 -16.74
CA LEU A 4 20.25 -17.53 -15.58
C LEU A 4 18.84 -18.08 -15.82
N ILE A 5 17.95 -17.25 -16.36
CA ILE A 5 16.57 -17.67 -16.68
C ILE A 5 16.57 -18.79 -17.74
N GLU A 6 17.42 -18.69 -18.76
CA GLU A 6 17.55 -19.74 -19.78
C GLU A 6 18.04 -21.07 -19.20
N LEU A 7 19.00 -21.03 -18.26
CA LEU A 7 19.48 -22.23 -17.57
C LEU A 7 18.37 -22.90 -16.74
N ILE A 8 17.56 -22.11 -16.02
CA ILE A 8 16.40 -22.61 -15.27
C ILE A 8 15.38 -23.25 -16.22
N GLN A 9 15.03 -22.58 -17.32
CA GLN A 9 14.05 -23.08 -18.30
C GLN A 9 14.50 -24.35 -19.02
N GLN A 10 15.81 -24.54 -19.18
CA GLN A 10 16.41 -25.75 -19.75
C GLN A 10 16.63 -26.85 -18.69
N ASN A 11 16.22 -26.64 -17.43
CA ASN A 11 16.46 -27.52 -16.28
C ASN A 11 17.95 -27.86 -16.07
N LYS A 12 18.86 -26.94 -16.44
CA LYS A 12 20.31 -27.06 -16.26
C LYS A 12 20.73 -26.63 -14.85
N LEU A 13 20.29 -27.37 -13.84
CA LEU A 13 20.43 -26.96 -12.43
C LEU A 13 21.88 -26.85 -11.96
N ALA A 14 22.77 -27.72 -12.45
CA ALA A 14 24.19 -27.69 -12.09
C ALA A 14 24.89 -26.44 -12.66
N GLU A 15 24.66 -26.14 -13.93
CA GLU A 15 25.16 -24.94 -14.59
C GLU A 15 24.55 -23.68 -13.98
N PHE A 16 23.26 -23.71 -13.64
CA PHE A 16 22.60 -22.61 -12.95
C PHE A 16 23.24 -22.32 -11.58
N LYS A 17 23.46 -23.35 -10.76
CA LYS A 17 24.17 -23.22 -9.48
C LYS A 17 25.59 -22.64 -9.66
N GLN A 18 26.31 -23.09 -10.68
CA GLN A 18 27.65 -22.58 -10.98
C GLN A 18 27.60 -21.09 -11.39
N ALA A 19 26.64 -20.72 -12.23
CA ALA A 19 26.45 -19.33 -12.66
C ALA A 19 26.07 -18.40 -11.50
N LEU A 20 25.27 -18.88 -10.52
CA LEU A 20 24.95 -18.10 -9.31
C LEU A 20 26.20 -17.76 -8.49
N LYS A 21 27.15 -18.70 -8.38
CA LYS A 21 28.42 -18.48 -7.66
C LYS A 21 29.34 -17.47 -8.32
N GLU A 22 29.28 -17.38 -9.64
CA GLU A 22 30.13 -16.47 -10.41
C GLU A 22 29.56 -15.04 -10.42
N LEU A 23 28.31 -14.86 -10.02
CA LEU A 23 27.62 -13.57 -9.91
C LEU A 23 27.72 -13.03 -8.48
N GLU A 24 28.87 -12.49 -8.10
CA GLU A 24 29.12 -11.92 -6.77
C GLU A 24 28.40 -10.57 -6.50
N GLU A 25 27.53 -10.11 -7.40
CA GLU A 25 26.97 -8.75 -7.32
C GLU A 25 25.78 -8.59 -6.37
N LEU A 26 24.99 -9.66 -6.15
CA LEU A 26 23.73 -9.60 -5.40
C LEU A 26 23.63 -10.73 -4.38
N GLN A 27 23.25 -10.37 -3.15
CA GLN A 27 23.12 -11.32 -2.05
C GLN A 27 22.02 -12.37 -2.30
N ILE A 28 20.98 -12.00 -3.04
CA ILE A 28 19.89 -12.92 -3.40
C ILE A 28 20.40 -14.12 -4.22
N HIS A 29 21.47 -13.95 -5.00
CA HIS A 29 22.08 -15.03 -5.77
C HIS A 29 22.81 -16.02 -4.85
N GLU A 30 23.59 -15.50 -3.90
CA GLU A 30 24.27 -16.31 -2.89
C GLU A 30 23.25 -17.12 -2.08
N TYR A 31 22.21 -16.47 -1.56
CA TYR A 31 21.20 -17.17 -0.78
C TYR A 31 20.39 -18.18 -1.60
N LEU A 32 20.10 -17.90 -2.87
CA LEU A 32 19.48 -18.89 -3.74
C LEU A 32 20.41 -20.08 -3.96
N TYR A 33 21.70 -19.86 -4.17
CA TYR A 33 22.68 -20.94 -4.28
C TYR A 33 22.66 -21.83 -3.02
N GLU A 34 22.76 -21.22 -1.84
CA GLU A 34 22.76 -21.93 -0.55
C GLU A 34 21.48 -22.74 -0.35
N ILE A 35 20.30 -22.17 -0.64
CA ILE A 35 19.00 -22.87 -0.57
C ILE A 35 19.02 -24.10 -1.48
N LEU A 36 19.46 -23.96 -2.73
CA LEU A 36 19.51 -25.06 -3.69
C LEU A 36 20.54 -26.13 -3.29
N ASP A 37 21.55 -25.78 -2.49
CA ASP A 37 22.53 -26.70 -1.93
C ASP A 37 22.11 -27.33 -0.59
N ASN A 38 20.91 -27.01 -0.11
CA ASN A 38 20.36 -27.44 1.19
C ASN A 38 21.12 -26.90 2.39
N ASN A 39 21.81 -25.77 2.23
CA ASN A 39 22.44 -25.06 3.32
C ASN A 39 21.43 -24.10 3.96
N PRO A 40 21.47 -23.92 5.29
CA PRO A 40 20.57 -23.00 5.97
C PRO A 40 20.91 -21.56 5.60
N VAL A 41 19.87 -20.77 5.29
CA VAL A 41 19.97 -19.33 5.10
C VAL A 41 19.31 -18.62 6.27
N GLU A 42 20.08 -17.81 6.99
CA GLU A 42 19.59 -16.97 8.07
C GLU A 42 19.45 -15.53 7.58
N ILE A 43 18.26 -14.96 7.77
CA ILE A 43 17.94 -13.61 7.31
C ILE A 43 17.79 -12.70 8.53
N ASN A 44 18.60 -11.65 8.59
CA ASN A 44 18.52 -10.59 9.57
C ASN A 44 18.53 -9.21 8.88
N GLU A 45 18.45 -8.13 9.66
CA GLU A 45 18.38 -6.76 9.12
C GLU A 45 19.65 -6.33 8.36
N GLU A 46 20.78 -6.99 8.62
CA GLU A 46 22.08 -6.74 7.97
C GLU A 46 22.32 -7.64 6.75
N SER A 47 21.46 -8.66 6.54
CA SER A 47 21.60 -9.62 5.44
C SER A 47 21.59 -8.99 4.06
N PHE A 48 20.92 -7.85 3.88
CA PHE A 48 20.85 -7.18 2.60
C PHE A 48 21.21 -5.70 2.75
N SER A 49 21.94 -5.16 1.77
CA SER A 49 22.24 -3.73 1.73
C SER A 49 20.98 -2.91 1.47
N PRO A 50 20.71 -1.83 2.22
CA PRO A 50 19.58 -0.95 1.97
C PRO A 50 19.57 -0.32 0.57
N TYR A 51 20.75 -0.15 -0.02
CA TYR A 51 20.91 0.35 -1.40
C TYR A 51 20.60 -0.72 -2.46
N GLY A 52 20.55 -1.99 -2.07
CA GLY A 52 20.30 -3.14 -2.94
C GLY A 52 18.87 -3.69 -2.86
N TYR A 53 18.13 -3.47 -1.77
CA TYR A 53 16.83 -4.12 -1.51
C TYR A 53 15.88 -4.18 -2.72
N GLN A 54 15.75 -3.07 -3.45
CA GLN A 54 14.86 -2.94 -4.60
C GLN A 54 15.32 -3.82 -5.78
N ILE A 55 16.62 -3.83 -6.08
CA ILE A 55 17.22 -4.62 -7.16
C ILE A 55 17.16 -6.11 -6.81
N GLU A 56 17.61 -6.44 -5.59
CA GLU A 56 17.61 -7.80 -5.02
C GLU A 56 16.21 -8.42 -5.09
N PHE A 57 15.16 -7.65 -4.73
CA PHE A 57 13.79 -8.13 -4.76
C PHE A 57 13.28 -8.37 -6.17
N LEU A 58 13.50 -7.42 -7.09
CA LEU A 58 13.01 -7.51 -8.47
C LEU A 58 13.72 -8.63 -9.25
N GLU A 59 15.04 -8.76 -9.11
CA GLU A 59 15.80 -9.86 -9.71
C GLU A 59 15.40 -11.21 -9.08
N GLY A 60 15.27 -11.25 -7.75
CA GLY A 60 14.83 -12.45 -7.03
C GLY A 60 13.43 -12.92 -7.43
N LEU A 61 12.50 -11.98 -7.65
CA LEU A 61 11.16 -12.30 -8.15
C LEU A 61 11.19 -12.89 -9.56
N GLN A 62 12.04 -12.38 -10.45
CA GLN A 62 12.20 -12.95 -11.79
C GLN A 62 12.74 -14.39 -11.74
N LEU A 63 13.73 -14.63 -10.88
CA LEU A 63 14.26 -15.96 -10.61
C LEU A 63 13.18 -16.89 -10.06
N TYR A 64 12.40 -16.45 -9.06
CA TYR A 64 11.32 -17.23 -8.47
C TYR A 64 10.29 -17.67 -9.51
N LYS A 65 9.86 -16.76 -10.37
CA LYS A 65 8.90 -17.05 -11.46
C LYS A 65 9.45 -18.04 -12.48
N ALA A 66 10.76 -18.04 -12.71
CA ALA A 66 11.41 -19.04 -13.56
C ALA A 66 11.48 -20.40 -12.85
N LEU A 67 11.85 -20.42 -11.58
CA LEU A 67 11.99 -21.62 -10.75
C LEU A 67 10.65 -22.31 -10.49
N GLU A 68 9.55 -21.58 -10.40
CA GLU A 68 8.21 -22.15 -10.27
C GLU A 68 7.84 -23.10 -11.43
N LYS A 69 8.49 -22.93 -12.59
CA LYS A 69 8.25 -23.72 -13.80
C LYS A 69 9.30 -24.82 -14.02
N SER A 70 10.30 -24.93 -13.14
CA SER A 70 11.38 -25.90 -13.28
C SER A 70 11.18 -27.11 -12.37
N GLU A 71 12.09 -28.08 -12.46
CA GLU A 71 12.05 -29.34 -11.70
C GLU A 71 12.54 -29.21 -10.24
N ILE A 72 12.67 -27.99 -9.70
CA ILE A 72 13.17 -27.81 -8.32
C ILE A 72 12.16 -28.31 -7.28
N GLY A 73 12.69 -28.75 -6.13
CA GLY A 73 11.88 -29.21 -5.02
C GLY A 73 10.95 -28.13 -4.46
N SER A 74 9.75 -28.53 -4.04
CA SER A 74 8.77 -27.62 -3.40
C SER A 74 9.33 -26.94 -2.16
N ASP A 75 10.20 -27.63 -1.41
CA ASP A 75 10.82 -27.11 -0.20
C ASP A 75 11.84 -26.01 -0.50
N HIS A 76 12.63 -26.15 -1.56
CA HIS A 76 13.54 -25.09 -2.02
C HIS A 76 12.76 -23.87 -2.48
N LEU A 77 11.70 -24.09 -3.26
CA LEU A 77 10.85 -23.00 -3.74
C LEU A 77 10.18 -22.25 -2.58
N LYS A 78 9.77 -22.98 -1.53
CA LYS A 78 9.19 -22.39 -0.30
C LYS A 78 10.20 -21.59 0.51
N GLN A 79 11.42 -22.10 0.67
CA GLN A 79 12.49 -21.35 1.33
C GLN A 79 12.81 -20.06 0.56
N TYR A 80 12.83 -20.14 -0.77
CA TYR A 80 13.09 -18.98 -1.60
C TYR A 80 11.93 -17.96 -1.59
N SER A 81 10.67 -18.39 -1.58
CA SER A 81 9.55 -17.44 -1.39
C SER A 81 9.62 -16.76 -0.02
N ASN A 82 9.96 -17.49 1.05
CA ASN A 82 10.13 -16.89 2.37
C ASN A 82 11.21 -15.82 2.37
N LEU A 83 12.34 -16.07 1.70
CA LEU A 83 13.40 -15.09 1.52
C LEU A 83 12.90 -13.81 0.84
N LEU A 84 12.13 -13.94 -0.24
CA LEU A 84 11.54 -12.78 -0.93
C LEU A 84 10.52 -12.03 -0.07
N VAL A 85 9.75 -12.73 0.76
CA VAL A 85 8.82 -12.12 1.71
C VAL A 85 9.56 -11.27 2.75
N HIS A 86 10.66 -11.80 3.31
CA HIS A 86 11.50 -11.05 4.24
C HIS A 86 12.13 -9.82 3.57
N LEU A 87 12.65 -9.98 2.37
CA LEU A 87 13.25 -8.88 1.61
C LEU A 87 12.21 -7.79 1.29
N ALA A 88 10.99 -8.17 0.89
CA ALA A 88 9.89 -7.23 0.67
C ALA A 88 9.54 -6.45 1.95
N PHE A 89 9.56 -7.12 3.10
CA PHE A 89 9.33 -6.48 4.39
C PHE A 89 10.41 -5.46 4.76
N PHE A 90 11.70 -5.82 4.62
CA PHE A 90 12.81 -4.89 4.87
C PHE A 90 12.80 -3.71 3.90
N MET A 91 12.59 -3.98 2.62
CA MET A 91 12.44 -2.96 1.59
C MET A 91 11.33 -1.99 1.95
N SER A 92 10.11 -2.47 2.23
CA SER A 92 8.97 -1.60 2.55
C SER A 92 9.22 -0.72 3.78
N SER A 93 9.93 -1.26 4.78
CA SER A 93 10.28 -0.53 6.01
C SER A 93 11.35 0.53 5.73
N HIS A 94 12.32 0.24 4.86
CA HIS A 94 13.30 1.21 4.39
C HIS A 94 12.65 2.35 3.59
N VAL A 95 11.77 2.03 2.64
CA VAL A 95 11.01 3.02 1.86
C VAL A 95 10.19 3.92 2.78
N GLN A 96 9.49 3.33 3.76
CA GLN A 96 8.76 4.08 4.75
C GLN A 96 9.67 5.03 5.55
N ASN A 97 10.85 4.57 5.98
CA ASN A 97 11.80 5.41 6.71
C ASN A 97 12.31 6.58 5.86
N LEU A 98 12.60 6.34 4.57
CA LEU A 98 12.98 7.40 3.64
C LEU A 98 11.85 8.41 3.43
N ALA A 99 10.59 7.96 3.36
CA ALA A 99 9.45 8.85 3.25
C ALA A 99 9.28 9.72 4.50
N HIS A 100 9.46 9.16 5.70
CA HIS A 100 9.48 9.97 6.93
C HIS A 100 10.64 10.97 6.95
N GLU A 101 11.83 10.58 6.48
CA GLU A 101 12.97 11.51 6.37
C GLU A 101 12.65 12.66 5.40
N ALA A 102 12.09 12.36 4.23
CA ALA A 102 11.68 13.38 3.25
C ALA A 102 10.62 14.31 3.82
N MET A 103 9.57 13.76 4.45
CA MET A 103 8.48 14.52 5.05
C MET A 103 8.93 15.38 6.22
N SER A 104 9.97 14.98 6.97
CA SER A 104 10.58 15.82 8.01
C SER A 104 11.18 17.11 7.44
N LYS A 105 11.51 17.10 6.14
CA LYS A 105 11.98 18.25 5.36
C LYS A 105 10.87 18.87 4.50
N ASN A 106 9.60 18.56 4.78
CA ASN A 106 8.42 19.03 4.04
C ASN A 106 8.46 18.71 2.54
N THR A 107 9.04 17.58 2.16
CA THR A 107 9.18 17.15 0.77
C THR A 107 8.65 15.72 0.61
N TYR A 108 8.06 15.37 -0.53
CA TYR A 108 7.67 13.98 -0.79
C TYR A 108 8.91 13.13 -1.14
N LEU A 109 8.86 11.84 -0.83
CA LEU A 109 9.95 10.92 -1.16
C LEU A 109 10.28 10.92 -2.65
N THR A 110 9.24 10.90 -3.48
CA THR A 110 9.36 10.80 -4.95
C THR A 110 9.99 12.04 -5.56
N ASP A 111 9.82 13.23 -4.96
CA ASP A 111 10.49 14.46 -5.39
C ASP A 111 12.02 14.38 -5.23
N LEU A 112 12.50 13.54 -4.32
CA LEU A 112 13.92 13.29 -4.08
C LEU A 112 14.49 12.17 -4.97
N GLY A 113 13.72 11.62 -5.92
CA GLY A 113 14.13 10.48 -6.74
C GLY A 113 15.35 10.71 -7.64
N HIS A 114 15.76 11.97 -7.84
CA HIS A 114 17.02 12.34 -8.49
C HIS A 114 18.26 12.03 -7.65
N ILE A 115 18.11 11.86 -6.34
CA ILE A 115 19.15 11.42 -5.41
C ILE A 115 19.06 9.91 -5.31
N TYR A 116 20.13 9.20 -5.70
CA TYR A 116 20.17 7.73 -5.75
C TYR A 116 19.56 7.03 -4.52
N ARG A 117 19.94 7.48 -3.31
CA ARG A 117 19.45 6.93 -2.03
C ARG A 117 17.92 7.01 -1.86
N PHE A 118 17.26 8.01 -2.42
CA PHE A 118 15.81 8.23 -2.26
C PHE A 118 14.99 7.70 -3.43
N ARG A 119 15.65 7.16 -4.47
CA ARG A 119 14.97 6.67 -5.65
C ARG A 119 14.19 5.40 -5.32
N ILE A 120 12.90 5.42 -5.64
CA ILE A 120 12.01 4.26 -5.58
C ILE A 120 11.71 3.80 -7.01
N TYR A 121 11.90 2.51 -7.29
CA TYR A 121 11.53 1.90 -8.55
C TYR A 121 10.01 1.71 -8.60
N PRO A 122 9.31 2.28 -9.61
CA PRO A 122 7.86 2.13 -9.75
C PRO A 122 7.40 0.68 -9.67
N GLU A 123 8.19 -0.23 -10.25
CA GLU A 123 7.91 -1.65 -10.43
C GLU A 123 7.81 -2.44 -9.11
N ILE A 124 8.25 -1.89 -7.98
CA ILE A 124 8.23 -2.59 -6.70
C ILE A 124 6.81 -2.92 -6.27
N ARG A 125 5.89 -1.96 -6.43
CA ARG A 125 4.49 -2.15 -6.01
C ARG A 125 3.84 -3.27 -6.82
N GLU A 126 4.05 -3.29 -8.14
CA GLU A 126 3.59 -4.40 -8.98
C GLU A 126 4.31 -5.71 -8.64
N GLY A 127 5.63 -5.68 -8.40
CA GLY A 127 6.40 -6.88 -8.06
C GLY A 127 5.92 -7.55 -6.76
N ILE A 128 5.59 -6.78 -5.73
CA ILE A 128 4.99 -7.32 -4.50
C ILE A 128 3.62 -7.95 -4.81
N GLN A 129 2.80 -7.32 -5.65
CA GLN A 129 1.51 -7.87 -6.07
C GLN A 129 1.68 -9.17 -6.87
N GLU A 130 2.64 -9.24 -7.78
CA GLU A 130 2.96 -10.46 -8.52
C GLU A 130 3.35 -11.62 -7.59
N LEU A 131 4.14 -11.34 -6.54
CA LEU A 131 4.50 -12.36 -5.56
C LEU A 131 3.28 -12.82 -4.75
N ILE A 132 2.40 -11.90 -4.33
CA ILE A 132 1.11 -12.25 -3.71
C ILE A 132 0.31 -13.17 -4.62
N ASP A 133 0.22 -12.84 -5.91
CA ASP A 133 -0.55 -13.61 -6.88
C ASP A 133 0.01 -15.02 -7.14
N SER A 134 1.32 -15.20 -7.06
CA SER A 134 1.97 -16.51 -7.14
C SER A 134 1.74 -17.37 -5.89
N LEU A 135 1.57 -16.75 -4.72
CA LEU A 135 1.40 -17.44 -3.44
C LEU A 135 -0.07 -17.71 -3.08
N LYS A 136 -1.04 -16.90 -3.55
CA LYS A 136 -2.44 -16.92 -3.10
C LYS A 136 -3.20 -18.25 -3.26
N HIS A 137 -2.72 -19.14 -4.11
CA HIS A 137 -3.33 -20.45 -4.35
C HIS A 137 -2.57 -21.60 -3.69
N ARG A 138 -1.47 -21.31 -2.98
CA ARG A 138 -0.66 -22.30 -2.28
C ARG A 138 -1.11 -22.43 -0.83
N SER A 139 -1.24 -23.66 -0.34
CA SER A 139 -1.67 -23.94 1.03
C SER A 139 -0.58 -23.56 2.04
N GLY A 140 -0.96 -22.87 3.12
CA GLY A 140 -0.04 -22.52 4.21
C GLY A 140 0.77 -21.24 3.98
N GLU A 141 0.48 -20.48 2.92
CA GLU A 141 1.12 -19.22 2.58
C GLU A 141 0.34 -17.98 3.08
N GLU A 142 -0.71 -18.16 3.87
CA GLU A 142 -1.60 -17.07 4.33
C GLU A 142 -0.82 -15.99 5.09
N LYS A 143 0.15 -16.39 5.93
CA LYS A 143 1.04 -15.46 6.65
C LYS A 143 2.00 -14.71 5.73
N ALA A 144 2.54 -15.39 4.71
CA ALA A 144 3.41 -14.75 3.73
C ALA A 144 2.64 -13.70 2.93
N ILE A 145 1.43 -14.03 2.48
CA ILE A 145 0.53 -13.11 1.78
C ILE A 145 0.17 -11.91 2.66
N ALA A 146 -0.14 -12.13 3.94
CA ALA A 146 -0.41 -11.05 4.89
C ALA A 146 0.78 -10.08 5.01
N ASN A 147 2.00 -10.61 5.18
CA ASN A 147 3.22 -9.80 5.26
C ASN A 147 3.47 -9.01 3.97
N LEU A 148 3.26 -9.63 2.81
CA LEU A 148 3.41 -8.97 1.51
C LEU A 148 2.35 -7.87 1.30
N ALA A 149 1.10 -8.12 1.67
CA ALA A 149 0.03 -7.12 1.57
C ALA A 149 0.34 -5.91 2.48
N ALA A 150 0.85 -6.16 3.69
CA ALA A 150 1.33 -5.10 4.58
C ALA A 150 2.52 -4.33 3.98
N ALA A 151 3.48 -5.03 3.39
CA ALA A 151 4.64 -4.42 2.73
C ALA A 151 4.21 -3.54 1.54
N LYS A 152 3.30 -4.03 0.70
CA LYS A 152 2.71 -3.29 -0.42
C LYS A 152 2.03 -2.02 0.05
N ALA A 153 1.15 -2.13 1.05
CA ALA A 153 0.43 -0.98 1.61
C ALA A 153 1.38 0.06 2.21
N LYS A 154 2.47 -0.36 2.89
CA LYS A 154 3.51 0.56 3.37
C LYS A 154 4.20 1.30 2.23
N VAL A 155 4.55 0.62 1.15
CA VAL A 155 5.15 1.27 -0.03
C VAL A 155 4.17 2.28 -0.61
N SER A 156 2.92 1.91 -0.89
CA SER A 156 1.90 2.79 -1.47
C SER A 156 1.68 4.06 -0.65
N ASN A 157 1.57 3.94 0.68
CA ASN A 157 1.45 5.11 1.58
C ASN A 157 2.72 5.98 1.61
N SER A 158 3.89 5.45 1.26
CA SER A 158 5.16 6.18 1.26
C SER A 158 5.41 6.96 -0.03
N ILE A 159 4.65 6.66 -1.08
CA ILE A 159 4.68 7.32 -2.40
C ILE A 159 3.28 7.85 -2.78
N ASP A 160 2.51 8.25 -1.77
CA ASP A 160 1.11 8.65 -1.88
C ASP A 160 0.87 9.78 -2.89
N ASN A 161 1.85 10.66 -3.05
CA ASN A 161 1.75 11.82 -3.94
C ASN A 161 1.79 11.51 -5.44
N ILE A 162 2.14 10.28 -5.83
CA ILE A 162 2.13 9.84 -7.24
C ILE A 162 1.08 8.75 -7.52
N LEU A 163 0.30 8.37 -6.51
CA LEU A 163 -0.79 7.40 -6.64
C LEU A 163 -2.13 8.10 -6.47
N GLU A 164 -3.13 7.61 -7.19
CA GLU A 164 -4.51 8.01 -6.92
C GLU A 164 -4.92 7.47 -5.55
N LYS A 165 -5.63 8.28 -4.77
CA LYS A 165 -6.00 7.93 -3.38
C LYS A 165 -6.71 6.58 -3.29
N TYR A 166 -7.61 6.27 -4.23
CA TYR A 166 -8.31 4.98 -4.26
C TYR A 166 -7.36 3.78 -4.43
N GLN A 167 -6.24 3.91 -5.15
CA GLN A 167 -5.25 2.83 -5.33
C GLN A 167 -4.57 2.48 -4.00
N ILE A 168 -4.29 3.49 -3.17
CA ILE A 168 -3.77 3.29 -1.81
C ILE A 168 -4.84 2.60 -0.95
N GLY A 169 -6.11 3.02 -1.11
CA GLY A 169 -7.26 2.41 -0.46
C GLY A 169 -7.43 0.92 -0.77
N GLU A 170 -7.27 0.52 -2.03
CA GLU A 170 -7.32 -0.88 -2.45
C GLU A 170 -6.20 -1.71 -1.81
N ASP A 171 -4.98 -1.18 -1.72
CA ASP A 171 -3.87 -1.87 -1.07
C ASP A 171 -4.10 -2.01 0.44
N MET A 172 -4.68 -1.00 1.07
CA MET A 172 -5.05 -1.04 2.50
C MET A 172 -6.18 -2.04 2.76
N LEU A 173 -7.17 -2.17 1.86
CA LEU A 173 -8.21 -3.20 1.95
C LEU A 173 -7.62 -4.60 1.79
N GLN A 174 -6.74 -4.82 0.81
CA GLN A 174 -6.04 -6.10 0.63
C GLN A 174 -5.22 -6.47 1.88
N PHE A 175 -4.56 -5.48 2.50
CA PHE A 175 -3.85 -5.66 3.76
C PHE A 175 -4.79 -6.10 4.90
N ALA A 176 -5.93 -5.43 5.07
CA ALA A 176 -6.93 -5.81 6.08
C ALA A 176 -7.46 -7.24 5.85
N GLU A 177 -7.88 -7.55 4.63
CA GLU A 177 -8.41 -8.86 4.26
C GLU A 177 -7.38 -9.99 4.49
N ALA A 178 -6.10 -9.74 4.19
CA ALA A 178 -5.05 -10.73 4.40
C ALA A 178 -4.77 -10.95 5.89
N PHE A 179 -4.82 -9.90 6.71
CA PHE A 179 -4.66 -10.00 8.16
C PHE A 179 -5.84 -10.71 8.83
N GLU A 180 -7.06 -10.49 8.35
CA GLU A 180 -8.24 -11.21 8.83
C GLU A 180 -8.08 -12.73 8.62
N LYS A 181 -7.60 -13.15 7.43
CA LYS A 181 -7.41 -14.56 7.08
C LYS A 181 -6.42 -15.29 7.99
N VAL A 182 -5.44 -14.58 8.55
CA VAL A 182 -4.46 -15.16 9.48
C VAL A 182 -4.88 -15.03 10.95
N GLY A 183 -6.09 -14.53 11.23
CA GLY A 183 -6.66 -14.41 12.56
C GLY A 183 -6.30 -13.13 13.31
N GLU A 184 -5.63 -12.16 12.66
CA GLU A 184 -5.22 -10.88 13.25
C GLU A 184 -6.40 -9.89 13.32
N THR A 185 -7.45 -10.28 14.04
CA THR A 185 -8.76 -9.60 14.05
C THR A 185 -8.67 -8.17 14.60
N GLU A 186 -7.98 -7.95 15.71
CA GLU A 186 -7.83 -6.61 16.29
C GLU A 186 -7.08 -5.65 15.35
N THR A 187 -6.05 -6.14 14.69
CA THR A 187 -5.27 -5.37 13.70
C THR A 187 -6.14 -5.05 12.49
N THR A 188 -6.90 -6.02 11.99
CA THR A 188 -7.86 -5.85 10.89
C THR A 188 -8.89 -4.74 11.20
N ILE A 189 -9.48 -4.75 12.40
CA ILE A 189 -10.41 -3.71 12.85
C ILE A 189 -9.76 -2.33 12.81
N LYS A 190 -8.53 -2.20 13.32
CA LYS A 190 -7.78 -0.93 13.31
C LYS A 190 -7.49 -0.45 11.88
N ILE A 191 -7.16 -1.36 10.97
CA ILE A 191 -6.91 -1.02 9.56
C ILE A 191 -8.20 -0.49 8.93
N HIS A 192 -9.33 -1.19 9.06
CA HIS A 192 -10.61 -0.70 8.51
C HIS A 192 -11.03 0.64 9.12
N GLN A 193 -10.83 0.84 10.42
CA GLN A 193 -11.06 2.14 11.06
C GLN A 193 -10.17 3.24 10.47
N GLY A 194 -8.90 2.93 10.20
CA GLY A 194 -7.99 3.84 9.51
C GLY A 194 -8.47 4.21 8.11
N ILE A 195 -8.90 3.23 7.32
CA ILE A 195 -9.44 3.45 5.97
C ILE A 195 -10.69 4.33 6.04
N MET A 196 -11.64 4.04 6.93
CA MET A 196 -12.83 4.87 7.10
C MET A 196 -12.47 6.33 7.41
N ASN A 197 -11.53 6.56 8.33
CA ASN A 197 -11.10 7.91 8.68
C ASN A 197 -10.46 8.64 7.49
N ASP A 198 -9.59 8.00 6.73
CA ASP A 198 -8.86 8.64 5.63
C ASP A 198 -9.76 8.92 4.41
N PHE A 199 -10.71 8.02 4.16
CA PHE A 199 -11.67 8.11 3.06
C PHE A 199 -12.99 8.81 3.43
N GLU A 200 -13.12 9.32 4.66
CA GLU A 200 -14.25 10.17 5.02
C GLU A 200 -14.19 11.52 4.27
N CYS A 201 -15.36 12.08 3.95
CA CYS A 201 -15.45 13.38 3.28
C CYS A 201 -15.01 14.51 4.21
N GLU A 202 -14.34 15.51 3.64
CA GLU A 202 -13.78 16.62 4.42
C GLU A 202 -14.87 17.43 5.13
N SER A 203 -16.05 17.56 4.54
CA SER A 203 -17.21 18.22 5.19
C SER A 203 -17.62 17.54 6.50
N VAL A 204 -17.52 16.20 6.58
CA VAL A 204 -17.79 15.45 7.81
C VAL A 204 -16.60 15.56 8.78
N LYS A 205 -15.37 15.47 8.29
CA LYS A 205 -14.17 15.60 9.15
C LYS A 205 -14.04 16.96 9.84
N LEU A 206 -14.39 18.04 9.12
CA LEU A 206 -14.36 19.40 9.63
C LEU A 206 -15.58 19.76 10.48
N SER A 207 -16.61 18.94 10.45
CA SER A 207 -17.76 19.07 11.32
C SER A 207 -17.36 18.76 12.75
N SER A 208 -17.74 19.63 13.68
CA SER A 208 -17.63 19.33 15.10
C SER A 208 -18.57 18.20 15.55
N GLY A 209 -19.47 17.72 14.67
CA GLY A 209 -20.49 16.72 15.00
C GLY A 209 -21.56 17.24 15.97
N ILE A 210 -21.51 18.54 16.31
CA ILE A 210 -22.38 19.17 17.33
C ILE A 210 -23.79 19.43 16.79
N ILE A 211 -23.96 19.48 15.47
CA ILE A 211 -25.25 19.77 14.82
C ILE A 211 -25.64 18.55 13.97
N PRO A 212 -26.40 17.58 14.53
CA PRO A 212 -26.82 16.36 13.83
C PRO A 212 -27.66 16.62 12.57
N GLU A 213 -28.36 17.77 12.53
CA GLU A 213 -29.21 18.17 11.42
C GLU A 213 -28.42 18.79 10.25
N MET A 214 -27.12 19.04 10.43
CA MET A 214 -26.30 19.65 9.39
C MET A 214 -26.14 18.66 8.23
N THR A 215 -26.45 19.14 7.03
CA THR A 215 -26.24 18.35 5.81
C THR A 215 -24.82 18.60 5.30
N HIS A 216 -24.05 17.53 5.15
CA HIS A 216 -22.69 17.56 4.65
C HIS A 216 -22.65 17.47 3.14
N VAL A 217 -21.69 18.16 2.52
CA VAL A 217 -21.43 18.03 1.10
C VAL A 217 -20.42 16.92 0.90
N ASP A 218 -20.83 15.86 0.20
CA ASP A 218 -19.95 14.77 -0.18
C ASP A 218 -19.40 15.01 -1.59
N ASP A 219 -18.12 15.38 -1.66
CA ASP A 219 -17.38 15.69 -2.87
C ASP A 219 -16.43 14.55 -3.31
N ARG A 220 -16.44 13.42 -2.58
CA ARG A 220 -15.61 12.27 -2.88
C ARG A 220 -15.99 11.66 -4.23
N PRO A 221 -15.02 11.18 -5.03
CA PRO A 221 -15.30 10.33 -6.17
C PRO A 221 -15.99 9.02 -5.74
N GLU A 222 -16.78 8.42 -6.64
CA GLU A 222 -17.46 7.15 -6.37
C GLU A 222 -16.50 6.03 -5.94
N THR A 223 -15.31 5.98 -6.54
CA THR A 223 -14.28 5.00 -6.18
C THR A 223 -13.82 5.13 -4.73
N GLU A 224 -13.69 6.36 -4.20
CA GLU A 224 -13.35 6.58 -2.79
C GLU A 224 -14.51 6.22 -1.86
N ILE A 225 -15.75 6.48 -2.27
CA ILE A 225 -16.96 6.08 -1.53
C ILE A 225 -17.03 4.55 -1.44
N GLU A 226 -16.71 3.82 -2.51
CA GLU A 226 -16.65 2.36 -2.51
C GLU A 226 -15.60 1.82 -1.53
N ILE A 227 -14.41 2.42 -1.49
CA ILE A 227 -13.36 2.05 -0.52
C ILE A 227 -13.84 2.25 0.92
N PHE A 228 -14.42 3.42 1.21
CA PHE A 228 -15.00 3.72 2.51
C PHE A 228 -16.07 2.69 2.91
N ASN A 229 -17.01 2.40 2.01
CA ASN A 229 -18.10 1.47 2.27
C ASN A 229 -17.62 0.03 2.50
N LYS A 230 -16.65 -0.45 1.72
CA LYS A 230 -16.04 -1.78 1.94
C LYS A 230 -15.37 -1.86 3.32
N ALA A 231 -14.67 -0.81 3.73
CA ALA A 231 -14.04 -0.75 5.06
C ALA A 231 -15.10 -0.72 6.18
N LYS A 232 -16.14 0.10 6.02
CA LYS A 232 -17.25 0.21 6.96
C LYS A 232 -17.96 -1.13 7.15
N ILE A 233 -18.41 -1.77 6.07
CA ILE A 233 -19.11 -3.06 6.14
C ILE A 233 -18.30 -4.10 6.91
N ASN A 234 -17.00 -4.18 6.65
CA ASN A 234 -16.13 -5.12 7.35
C ASN A 234 -15.88 -4.72 8.82
N PHE A 235 -15.70 -3.43 9.11
CA PHE A 235 -15.59 -2.94 10.48
C PHE A 235 -16.84 -3.28 11.30
N GLU A 236 -18.03 -3.01 10.77
CA GLU A 236 -19.31 -3.29 11.45
C GLU A 236 -19.50 -4.79 11.65
N ARG A 237 -19.15 -5.62 10.66
CA ARG A 237 -19.18 -7.09 10.76
C ARG A 237 -18.26 -7.61 11.86
N LEU A 238 -17.04 -7.09 11.95
CA LEU A 238 -16.02 -7.57 12.89
C LEU A 238 -16.27 -7.09 14.33
N THR A 239 -16.87 -5.92 14.50
CA THR A 239 -17.09 -5.30 15.82
C THR A 239 -18.51 -5.44 16.35
N GLY A 240 -19.49 -5.70 15.48
CA GLY A 240 -20.92 -5.63 15.78
C GLY A 240 -21.43 -4.20 16.04
N GLN A 241 -20.61 -3.18 15.82
CA GLN A 241 -20.96 -1.78 16.04
C GLN A 241 -21.39 -1.16 14.72
N GLN A 242 -22.58 -0.54 14.68
CA GLN A 242 -23.01 0.24 13.51
C GLN A 242 -22.38 1.64 13.55
N VAL A 243 -21.77 2.04 12.45
CA VAL A 243 -21.23 3.38 12.26
C VAL A 243 -22.39 4.29 11.85
N GLN A 244 -22.64 5.33 12.64
CA GLN A 244 -23.67 6.31 12.33
C GLN A 244 -23.31 7.07 11.05
N GLU A 245 -24.23 7.09 10.10
CA GLU A 245 -24.07 7.84 8.86
C GLU A 245 -24.53 9.29 9.06
N PRO A 246 -23.65 10.29 8.89
CA PRO A 246 -24.06 11.68 8.87
C PRO A 246 -24.96 11.96 7.66
N ASN A 247 -25.89 12.90 7.82
CA ASN A 247 -26.72 13.38 6.71
C ASN A 247 -25.82 14.05 5.67
N ARG A 248 -25.73 13.49 4.46
CA ARG A 248 -24.87 14.00 3.39
C ARG A 248 -25.60 14.03 2.05
N ILE A 249 -25.32 15.03 1.23
CA ILE A 249 -25.79 15.15 -0.15
C ILE A 249 -24.58 15.12 -1.07
N HIS A 250 -24.62 14.24 -2.07
CA HIS A 250 -23.53 14.14 -3.02
C HIS A 250 -23.54 15.33 -3.99
N VAL A 251 -22.37 15.88 -4.35
CA VAL A 251 -22.29 17.07 -5.24
C VAL A 251 -22.99 16.85 -6.59
N LYS A 252 -23.00 15.61 -7.11
CA LYS A 252 -23.73 15.29 -8.35
C LYS A 252 -25.25 15.41 -8.20
N GLU A 253 -25.79 15.04 -7.05
CA GLU A 253 -27.23 15.15 -6.74
C GLU A 253 -27.62 16.60 -6.49
N SER A 254 -26.77 17.36 -5.78
CA SER A 254 -26.94 18.79 -5.55
C SER A 254 -26.95 19.58 -6.87
N ARG A 255 -26.00 19.32 -7.78
CA ARG A 255 -25.95 19.98 -9.11
C ARG A 255 -27.11 19.57 -10.03
N GLN A 256 -27.63 18.35 -9.91
CA GLN A 256 -28.82 17.94 -10.66
C GLN A 256 -30.08 18.63 -10.12
N ALA A 257 -30.21 18.74 -8.79
CA ALA A 257 -31.27 19.50 -8.15
C ALA A 257 -31.23 21.01 -8.52
N GLU A 258 -30.04 21.63 -8.53
CA GLU A 258 -29.84 23.01 -8.97
C GLU A 258 -30.13 23.22 -10.47
N LYS A 259 -29.79 22.25 -11.33
CA LYS A 259 -30.14 22.33 -12.77
C LYS A 259 -31.63 22.14 -13.02
N MET A 260 -32.31 21.32 -12.22
CA MET A 260 -33.76 21.14 -12.28
C MET A 260 -34.51 22.38 -11.79
N THR A 261 -34.02 23.06 -10.76
CA THR A 261 -34.57 24.35 -10.32
C THR A 261 -34.22 25.50 -11.26
N ALA A 262 -33.00 25.54 -11.82
CA ALA A 262 -32.62 26.54 -12.83
C ALA A 262 -33.41 26.38 -14.15
N SER A 263 -33.76 25.14 -14.55
CA SER A 263 -34.62 24.89 -15.71
C SER A 263 -36.11 25.22 -15.45
N ALA A 264 -36.50 25.44 -14.19
CA ALA A 264 -37.83 25.89 -13.81
C ALA A 264 -37.93 27.42 -13.64
N VAL A 265 -36.81 28.15 -13.76
CA VAL A 265 -36.75 29.60 -13.62
C VAL A 265 -36.14 30.22 -14.89
N GLU A 266 -36.85 30.09 -16.00
CA GLU A 266 -36.70 31.01 -17.14
C GLU A 266 -37.68 32.19 -16.98
N THR A 267 -37.26 33.26 -16.30
CA THR A 267 -37.19 34.63 -16.88
C THR A 267 -36.60 35.63 -15.87
N PRO A 268 -35.84 36.64 -16.35
CA PRO A 268 -34.86 37.37 -15.55
C PRO A 268 -35.40 38.71 -15.06
N GLN A 269 -34.88 39.23 -13.94
CA GLN A 269 -34.59 40.66 -13.82
C GLN A 269 -33.41 40.94 -12.88
N PRO A 270 -32.61 41.98 -13.17
CA PRO A 270 -31.29 42.20 -12.57
C PRO A 270 -31.37 43.21 -11.43
N HIS A 271 -30.78 42.91 -10.29
CA HIS A 271 -30.40 43.95 -9.33
C HIS A 271 -29.00 43.71 -8.77
N ASN A 272 -28.13 44.65 -9.14
CA ASN A 272 -26.91 45.05 -8.44
C ASN A 272 -27.16 45.12 -6.93
N GLU A 273 -26.21 44.60 -6.14
CA GLU A 273 -25.53 45.39 -5.12
C GLU A 273 -24.28 44.67 -4.60
N SER A 274 -23.18 45.42 -4.59
CA SER A 274 -21.86 45.03 -4.10
C SER A 274 -21.80 45.13 -2.58
N ILE A 275 -21.36 44.08 -1.86
CA ILE A 275 -20.84 44.25 -0.49
C ILE A 275 -19.68 43.27 -0.23
N HIS A 276 -18.49 43.88 -0.07
CA HIS A 276 -17.31 43.53 0.72
C HIS A 276 -17.05 42.07 1.16
N SER A 277 -15.97 41.53 0.62
CA SER A 277 -15.20 40.41 1.19
C SER A 277 -14.30 40.88 2.34
N PRO A 278 -14.29 40.21 3.51
CA PRO A 278 -13.11 40.19 4.37
C PRO A 278 -12.30 38.93 4.06
N GLN A 279 -11.01 39.15 3.77
CA GLN A 279 -9.98 38.11 3.78
C GLN A 279 -9.94 37.46 5.16
N SER A 280 -9.98 36.12 5.21
CA SER A 280 -9.61 35.35 6.39
C SER A 280 -8.51 34.37 6.02
N ASP A 281 -7.40 34.46 6.76
CA ASP A 281 -6.16 33.73 6.58
C ASP A 281 -6.36 32.21 6.57
N ARG A 282 -5.85 31.57 5.52
CA ARG A 282 -5.75 30.11 5.41
C ARG A 282 -4.63 29.60 6.32
N HIS A 283 -4.96 29.17 7.52
CA HIS A 283 -4.11 28.21 8.24
C HIS A 283 -4.37 26.81 7.68
N LEU A 284 -3.48 26.36 6.79
CA LEU A 284 -3.39 24.96 6.35
C LEU A 284 -2.87 24.11 7.51
N SER A 285 -3.79 23.50 8.26
CA SER A 285 -3.47 22.39 9.16
C SER A 285 -3.26 21.12 8.32
N LYS A 286 -2.03 20.61 8.31
CA LYS A 286 -1.65 19.35 7.65
C LYS A 286 -2.44 18.16 8.20
N PRO A 287 -2.92 17.23 7.36
CA PRO A 287 -3.33 15.91 7.83
C PRO A 287 -2.07 15.08 8.13
N SER A 288 -1.93 14.62 9.37
CA SER A 288 -0.90 13.67 9.76
C SER A 288 -1.30 12.26 9.29
N GLY A 289 -0.46 11.63 8.47
CA GLY A 289 -0.71 10.32 7.89
C GLY A 289 -0.81 9.20 8.92
N LEU A 290 -1.59 8.16 8.61
CA LEU A 290 -1.95 7.01 9.45
C LEU A 290 -0.79 6.34 10.21
N LEU A 291 0.43 6.35 9.66
CA LEU A 291 1.55 5.59 10.22
C LEU A 291 2.25 6.29 11.40
N ASP A 292 2.06 7.59 11.59
CA ASP A 292 2.54 8.30 12.79
C ASP A 292 1.75 7.91 14.05
N LYS A 293 0.50 7.42 13.89
CA LYS A 293 -0.31 6.93 15.01
C LYS A 293 -0.03 5.46 15.36
N VAL A 294 0.49 4.66 14.43
CA VAL A 294 0.84 3.24 14.66
C VAL A 294 2.23 3.08 15.30
N LYS A 295 3.12 4.07 15.15
CA LYS A 295 4.46 4.09 15.77
C LYS A 295 4.49 4.04 17.30
N ARG A 296 3.37 4.21 18.01
CA ARG A 296 3.35 4.19 19.48
C ARG A 296 3.32 2.79 20.13
N PHE A 297 3.25 1.69 19.37
CA PHE A 297 3.12 0.35 19.98
C PHE A 297 4.14 -0.71 19.52
N PHE A 298 5.01 -0.42 18.56
CA PHE A 298 6.16 -1.28 18.25
C PHE A 298 7.44 -0.60 18.73
N GLY A 299 7.74 -0.79 20.02
CA GLY A 299 8.97 -0.31 20.65
C GLY A 299 8.90 -0.28 22.18
N LYS A 300 9.07 -1.46 22.80
CA LYS A 300 9.98 -1.72 23.93
C LYS A 300 9.76 -3.14 24.48
N ASN A 301 10.81 -3.96 24.38
CA ASN A 301 11.20 -4.78 25.52
C ASN A 301 11.56 -3.86 26.68
#